data_AF-A0A0A7V1J8-F1
#
_entry.id   AF-A0A0A7V1J8-F1
#
_cell.length_a   1.000
_cell.length_b   1.000
_cell.length_c   1.000
_cell.angle_alpha   90.00
_cell.angle_beta   90.00
_cell.angle_gamma   90.00
#
_symmetry.space_group_name_H-M   'P 1'
#
loop_
_entity.id
_entity.type
_entity.pdbx_description
1 polymer ?
#
loop_
_entity_poly.entity_id
_entity_poly.type
_entity_poly.pdbx_seq_one_letter_code
_entity_poly.pdbx_strand_id
1 'polypeptide(L)'
;MTAIELQGSGGWVNAELTDEEVSKSKLVPNIDKHFLASLEKLDPTKMLKHFCKACNSEFDGPTGFQIEEKPNEEVANGLILIERGQYICQKCNSTIGEYRVFSQPQ
;
A
#
# COMPACT_ATOMS: atom_id res chain seq x y z
N MET A 1 -10.23 14.79 0.88
CA MET A 1 -9.79 13.42 1.19
C MET A 1 -10.86 12.50 0.64
N THR A 2 -10.45 11.50 -0.14
CA THR A 2 -11.35 10.59 -0.85
C THR A 2 -11.01 9.18 -0.43
N ALA A 3 -12.00 8.42 -0.01
CA ALA A 3 -11.83 7.01 0.33
C ALA A 3 -11.62 6.20 -0.97
N ILE A 4 -10.42 5.64 -1.14
CA ILE A 4 -10.04 4.85 -2.30
C ILE A 4 -9.75 3.41 -1.89
N GLU A 5 -10.26 2.46 -2.68
CA GLU A 5 -9.94 1.05 -2.54
C GLU A 5 -8.66 0.71 -3.28
N LEU A 6 -7.59 0.54 -2.51
CA LEU A 6 -6.29 0.18 -3.00
C LEU A 6 -6.17 -1.33 -3.07
N GLN A 7 -6.02 -1.84 -4.28
CA GLN A 7 -5.84 -3.26 -4.55
C GLN A 7 -4.43 -3.70 -4.17
N GLY A 8 -4.36 -4.83 -3.49
CA GLY A 8 -3.12 -5.55 -3.18
C GLY A 8 -3.14 -6.96 -3.75
N SER A 9 -2.02 -7.68 -3.61
CA SER A 9 -1.87 -9.06 -4.10
C SER A 9 -2.77 -10.06 -3.36
N GLY A 10 -3.09 -9.80 -2.09
CA GLY A 10 -3.86 -10.66 -1.20
C GLY A 10 -5.14 -10.02 -0.67
N GLY A 11 -5.62 -8.94 -1.28
CA GLY A 11 -6.86 -8.29 -0.87
C GLY A 11 -6.92 -6.83 -1.30
N TRP A 12 -7.65 -6.01 -0.54
CA TRP A 12 -7.73 -4.57 -0.79
C TRP A 12 -7.81 -3.81 0.53
N VAL A 13 -7.36 -2.56 0.53
CA VAL A 13 -7.43 -1.66 1.68
C VAL A 13 -8.14 -0.39 1.23
N ASN A 14 -9.20 -0.03 1.95
CA ASN A 14 -9.88 1.23 1.75
C ASN A 14 -9.26 2.27 2.69
N ALA A 15 -8.67 3.31 2.11
CA ALA A 15 -8.02 4.37 2.86
C ALA A 15 -8.39 5.74 2.30
N GLU A 16 -8.43 6.75 3.17
CA GLU A 16 -8.60 8.14 2.78
C GLU A 16 -7.30 8.69 2.20
N LEU A 17 -7.33 9.05 0.92
CA LEU A 17 -6.21 9.61 0.19
C LEU A 17 -6.47 11.07 -0.20
N THR A 18 -5.39 11.83 -0.36
CA THR A 18 -5.38 13.14 -1.02
C THR A 18 -5.36 12.98 -2.54
N ASP A 19 -5.78 14.01 -3.29
CA ASP A 19 -5.81 13.98 -4.76
C ASP A 19 -4.44 13.62 -5.39
N GLU A 20 -3.34 14.00 -4.73
CA GLU A 20 -1.97 13.62 -5.09
C GLU A 20 -1.72 12.12 -4.91
N GLU A 21 -2.10 11.55 -3.77
CA GLU A 21 -2.01 10.10 -3.51
C GLU A 21 -2.94 9.31 -4.46
N VAL A 22 -4.16 9.80 -4.72
CA VAL A 22 -5.07 9.18 -5.70
C VAL A 22 -4.43 9.14 -7.08
N SER A 23 -3.72 10.19 -7.48
CA SER A 23 -3.00 10.23 -8.75
C SER A 23 -1.81 9.26 -8.77
N LYS A 24 -1.01 9.21 -7.69
CA LYS A 24 0.13 8.27 -7.56
C LYS A 24 -0.30 6.81 -7.54
N SER A 25 -1.45 6.51 -6.92
CA SER A 25 -1.95 5.13 -6.80
C SER A 25 -2.42 4.51 -8.12
N LYS A 26 -2.62 5.32 -9.17
CA LYS A 26 -2.91 4.84 -10.53
C LYS A 26 -1.62 4.38 -11.21
N LEU A 27 -1.24 3.12 -11.01
CA LEU A 27 -0.07 2.50 -11.65
C LEU A 27 -0.20 2.46 -13.19
N VAL A 28 -1.43 2.28 -13.70
CA VAL A 28 -1.70 2.15 -15.13
C VAL A 28 -2.68 3.26 -15.55
N PRO A 29 -2.31 4.16 -16.47
CA PRO A 29 -3.15 5.31 -16.84
C PRO A 29 -4.49 4.94 -17.49
N ASN A 30 -4.62 3.71 -18.00
CA ASN A 30 -5.83 3.19 -18.65
C ASN A 30 -6.63 2.20 -17.77
N ILE A 31 -6.37 2.17 -16.46
CA ILE A 31 -7.11 1.30 -15.53
C ILE A 31 -7.61 2.15 -14.36
N ASP A 32 -8.92 2.13 -14.15
CA ASP A 32 -9.59 2.70 -12.96
C ASP A 32 -9.42 1.79 -11.74
N LYS A 33 -8.17 1.39 -11.45
CA LYS A 33 -7.81 0.65 -10.25
C LYS A 33 -6.59 1.30 -9.62
N HIS A 34 -6.67 1.43 -8.32
CA HIS A 34 -5.64 1.99 -7.48
C HIS A 34 -4.89 0.85 -6.81
N PHE A 35 -3.56 0.94 -6.73
CA PHE A 35 -2.72 -0.13 -6.19
C PHE A 35 -1.92 0.36 -4.99
N LEU A 36 -1.84 -0.49 -3.96
CA LEU A 36 -0.98 -0.22 -2.79
C LEU A 36 0.50 -0.11 -3.18
N ALA A 37 0.93 -0.90 -4.16
CA ALA A 37 2.34 -0.97 -4.58
C ALA A 37 2.85 0.32 -5.23
N SER A 38 1.97 1.17 -5.77
CA SER A 38 2.33 2.49 -6.29
C SER A 38 2.42 3.56 -5.21
N LEU A 39 1.81 3.29 -4.07
CA LEU A 39 1.81 4.21 -2.94
C LEU A 39 2.93 3.86 -1.98
N GLU A 40 3.32 4.88 -1.25
CA GLU A 40 4.22 4.76 -0.11
C GLU A 40 3.46 4.13 1.07
N LYS A 41 4.12 4.09 2.23
CA LYS A 41 3.49 3.61 3.45
C LYS A 41 2.29 4.48 3.82
N LEU A 42 1.11 3.87 3.82
CA LEU A 42 -0.12 4.53 4.27
C LEU A 42 -0.16 4.61 5.79
N ASP A 43 -0.72 5.69 6.29
CA ASP A 43 -1.03 5.78 7.71
C ASP A 43 -2.17 4.83 8.07
N PRO A 44 -2.03 4.03 9.15
CA PRO A 44 -3.13 3.22 9.67
C PRO A 44 -4.36 4.07 10.01
N THR A 45 -4.16 5.31 10.42
CA THR A 45 -5.26 6.23 10.76
C THR A 45 -6.12 6.60 9.56
N LYS A 46 -5.57 6.55 8.34
CA LYS A 46 -6.31 6.79 7.09
C LYS A 46 -7.08 5.55 6.62
N MET A 47 -6.76 4.37 7.13
CA MET A 47 -7.39 3.12 6.72
C MET A 47 -8.75 2.95 7.41
N LEU A 48 -9.81 2.97 6.60
CA LEU A 48 -11.17 2.81 7.09
C LEU A 48 -11.51 1.33 7.25
N LYS A 49 -11.15 0.51 6.26
CA LYS A 49 -11.44 -0.92 6.24
C LYS A 49 -10.47 -1.65 5.33
N HIS A 50 -10.35 -2.95 5.50
CA HIS A 50 -9.53 -3.80 4.65
C HIS A 50 -10.17 -5.16 4.42
N PHE A 51 -9.87 -5.77 3.29
CA PHE A 51 -10.29 -7.11 2.95
C PHE A 51 -9.09 -8.01 2.85
N CYS A 52 -9.17 -9.17 3.50
CA CYS A 52 -8.16 -10.21 3.38
C CYS A 52 -8.70 -11.36 2.55
N LYS A 53 -8.04 -11.65 1.43
CA LYS A 53 -8.37 -12.79 0.55
C LYS A 53 -8.15 -14.14 1.24
N ALA A 54 -7.15 -14.25 2.10
CA ALA A 54 -6.87 -15.48 2.84
C ALA A 54 -7.97 -15.81 3.87
N CYS A 55 -8.49 -14.79 4.56
CA CYS A 55 -9.67 -14.94 5.43
C CYS A 55 -10.99 -14.95 4.65
N ASN A 56 -10.95 -14.52 3.38
CA ASN A 56 -12.11 -14.20 2.56
C ASN A 56 -13.16 -13.39 3.33
N SER A 57 -12.67 -12.38 4.07
CA SER A 57 -13.46 -11.57 5.00
C SER A 57 -13.00 -10.12 4.96
N GLU A 58 -13.94 -9.20 5.12
CA GLU A 58 -13.68 -7.80 5.36
C GLU A 58 -13.54 -7.51 6.86
N PHE A 59 -12.70 -6.54 7.17
CA PHE A 59 -12.38 -6.10 8.51
C PHE A 59 -12.46 -4.58 8.55
N ASP A 60 -13.19 -4.07 9.53
CA ASP A 60 -13.20 -2.65 9.83
C ASP A 60 -11.92 -2.22 10.55
N GLY A 61 -11.39 -1.07 10.14
CA GLY A 61 -10.17 -0.47 10.68
C GLY A 61 -8.89 -0.80 9.92
N PRO A 62 -7.75 -0.35 10.45
CA PRO A 62 -6.45 -0.53 9.82
C PRO A 62 -6.02 -1.98 9.77
N THR A 63 -5.25 -2.28 8.73
CA THR A 63 -4.53 -3.54 8.67
C THR A 63 -3.17 -3.42 9.37
N GLY A 64 -2.54 -4.56 9.66
CA GLY A 64 -1.20 -4.58 10.24
C GLY A 64 -0.14 -4.22 9.21
N PHE A 65 1.03 -3.81 9.69
CA PHE A 65 2.19 -3.53 8.84
C PHE A 65 3.34 -4.41 9.28
N GLN A 66 4.02 -4.98 8.30
CA GLN A 66 5.26 -5.69 8.50
C GLN A 66 6.33 -5.02 7.65
N ILE A 67 7.22 -4.29 8.30
CA ILE A 67 8.41 -3.75 7.62
C ILE A 67 9.32 -4.95 7.42
N GLU A 68 9.62 -5.27 6.15
CA GLU A 68 10.59 -6.33 5.86
C GLU A 68 11.99 -5.78 6.14
N GLU A 69 12.42 -4.77 5.38
CA GLU A 69 13.78 -4.25 5.44
C GLU A 69 13.84 -2.77 5.02
N LYS A 70 14.92 -2.08 5.44
CA LYS A 70 15.30 -0.72 5.00
C LYS A 70 16.55 -0.81 4.13
N PRO A 71 16.41 -1.16 2.85
CA PRO A 71 17.56 -1.50 2.02
C PRO A 71 18.43 -0.29 1.68
N ASN A 72 17.90 0.95 1.69
CA ASN A 72 18.61 2.15 1.20
C ASN A 72 19.40 1.87 -0.09
N GLU A 73 18.82 1.04 -0.96
CA GLU A 73 19.51 0.45 -2.10
C GLU A 73 19.07 1.17 -3.36
N GLU A 74 20.05 1.52 -4.20
CA GLU A 74 19.78 2.13 -5.50
C GLU A 74 19.26 1.06 -6.46
N VAL A 75 17.96 1.10 -6.76
CA VAL A 75 17.30 0.13 -7.65
C VAL A 75 17.42 0.50 -9.13
N ALA A 76 17.58 1.79 -9.41
CA ALA A 76 17.73 2.34 -10.76
C ALA A 76 18.43 3.71 -10.68
N ASN A 77 18.89 4.21 -11.82
CA ASN A 77 19.64 5.47 -11.97
C ASN A 77 19.01 6.65 -11.17
N GLY A 78 19.47 6.89 -9.94
CA GLY A 78 18.92 7.90 -9.03
C GLY A 78 17.59 7.54 -8.34
N LEU A 79 17.23 6.27 -8.19
CA LEU A 79 16.00 5.83 -7.54
C LEU A 79 16.38 4.86 -6.42
N ILE A 80 16.28 5.32 -5.17
CA ILE A 80 16.73 4.60 -3.98
C ILE A 80 15.51 4.02 -3.27
N LEU A 81 15.44 2.70 -3.14
CA LEU A 81 14.45 2.05 -2.29
C LEU A 81 14.87 2.24 -0.83
N ILE A 82 14.21 3.15 -0.13
CA ILE A 82 14.54 3.49 1.27
C ILE A 82 13.86 2.57 2.27
N GLU A 83 12.64 2.14 1.97
CA GLU A 83 11.87 1.25 2.85
C GLU A 83 10.97 0.33 2.04
N ARG A 84 10.93 -0.95 2.42
CA ARG A 84 9.98 -1.92 1.89
C ARG A 84 9.22 -2.56 3.04
N GLY A 85 7.91 -2.63 2.89
CA GLY A 85 7.07 -3.37 3.82
C GLY A 85 5.82 -3.92 3.17
N GLN A 86 5.07 -4.64 3.99
CA GLN A 86 3.87 -5.36 3.59
C GLN A 86 2.73 -5.03 4.54
N TYR A 87 1.53 -4.93 3.99
CA TYR A 87 0.29 -4.89 4.74
C TYR A 87 -0.10 -6.32 5.07
N ILE A 88 -0.23 -6.64 6.36
CA ILE A 88 -0.55 -7.99 6.83
C ILE A 88 -1.86 -7.99 7.60
N CYS A 89 -2.69 -8.99 7.35
CA CYS A 89 -3.93 -9.17 8.10
C CYS A 89 -3.60 -9.55 9.56
N GLN A 90 -4.11 -8.79 10.53
CA GLN A 90 -3.87 -9.07 11.95
C GLN A 90 -4.51 -10.39 12.43
N LYS A 91 -5.48 -10.93 11.69
CA LYS A 91 -6.18 -12.18 12.04
C LYS A 91 -5.44 -13.44 11.64
N CYS A 92 -4.84 -13.45 10.45
CA CYS A 92 -4.22 -14.64 9.85
C CYS A 92 -2.76 -14.43 9.44
N ASN A 93 -2.21 -13.24 9.67
CA ASN A 93 -0.86 -12.84 9.27
C ASN A 93 -0.56 -12.97 7.77
N SER A 94 -1.60 -13.07 6.92
CA SER A 94 -1.42 -13.13 5.47
C SER A 94 -1.17 -11.74 4.89
N THR A 95 -0.30 -11.67 3.90
CA THR A 95 -0.01 -10.44 3.15
C THR A 95 -1.21 -10.01 2.32
N ILE A 96 -1.73 -8.81 2.57
CA ILE A 96 -2.80 -8.16 1.80
C ILE A 96 -2.21 -7.41 0.61
N GLY A 97 -1.09 -6.73 0.82
CA GLY A 97 -0.39 -5.99 -0.22
C GLY A 97 1.00 -5.60 0.23
N GLU A 98 1.76 -5.01 -0.68
CA GLU A 98 3.11 -4.49 -0.40
C GLU A 98 3.16 -2.99 -0.69
N TYR A 99 4.02 -2.29 0.04
CA TYR A 99 4.37 -0.89 -0.22
C TYR A 99 5.89 -0.76 -0.34
N ARG A 100 6.30 0.20 -1.15
CA ARG A 100 7.70 0.53 -1.38
C ARG A 100 7.83 2.04 -1.33
N VAL A 101 8.79 2.51 -0.55
CA VAL A 101 9.10 3.92 -0.42
C VAL A 101 10.38 4.16 -1.18
N PHE A 102 10.29 5.00 -2.21
CA PHE A 102 11.41 5.35 -3.05
C PHE A 102 11.80 6.81 -2.81
N SER A 103 13.10 7.06 -2.68
CA SER A 103 13.67 8.39 -2.64
C SER A 103 14.41 8.64 -3.95
N GLN A 104 14.05 9.70 -4.66
CA GLN A 104 14.86 10.23 -5.77
C GLN A 104 15.66 11.42 -5.24
N PRO A 105 16.97 11.55 -5.55
CA PRO A 105 17.66 12.81 -5.39
C PRO A 105 17.02 13.80 -6.38
N GLN A 106 16.53 14.91 -5.82
CA GLN A 106 15.93 16.02 -6.55
C GLN A 106 17.00 16.84 -7.29
#